data_AF-A0A2G2MA03-F1
#
_entry.id   AF-A0A2G2MA03-F1
#
_cell.length_a   1.000
_cell.length_b   1.000
_cell.length_c   1.000
_cell.angle_alpha   90.00
_cell.angle_beta   90.00
_cell.angle_gamma   90.00
#
_symmetry.space_group_name_H-M   'P 1'
#
loop_
_entity.id
_entity.type
_entity.pdbx_description
1 polymer ?
#
loop_
_entity_poly.entity_id
_entity_poly.type
_entity_poly.pdbx_seq_one_letter_code
_entity_poly.pdbx_strand_id
1 'polypeptide(L)'
;MMKKTLAELVRGLENELVRLGYSKGSLTFYKRKWRMLQQFAKEKNEIHFTESLGISFLEKYYQILEKDSGKKLSQKDVQELRVIRMLGDFQLHHTVLTSIPDEIITMTK
;
A
#
# COMPACT_ATOMS: atom_id res chain seq x y z
N MET A 1 -12.57 -17.10 8.46
CA MET A 1 -11.89 -16.08 9.32
C MET A 1 -12.63 -14.77 9.19
N MET A 2 -12.84 -14.05 10.31
CA MET A 2 -13.41 -12.69 10.24
C MET A 2 -12.41 -11.75 9.58
N LYS A 3 -12.88 -10.94 8.62
CA LYS A 3 -12.04 -9.98 7.91
C LYS A 3 -11.72 -8.82 8.87
N LYS A 4 -10.44 -8.56 9.12
CA LYS A 4 -10.00 -7.43 9.96
C LYS A 4 -10.45 -6.12 9.32
N THR A 5 -10.91 -5.17 10.14
CA THR A 5 -11.16 -3.81 9.68
C THR A 5 -9.88 -3.20 9.10
N LEU A 6 -9.99 -2.21 8.22
CA LEU A 6 -8.81 -1.51 7.68
C LEU A 6 -7.93 -0.93 8.80
N ALA A 7 -8.52 -0.46 9.90
CA ALA A 7 -7.79 0.04 11.05
C ALA A 7 -6.95 -1.04 11.76
N GLU A 8 -7.53 -2.22 11.95
CA GLU A 8 -6.83 -3.36 12.55
C GLU A 8 -5.75 -3.92 11.61
N LEU A 9 -6.02 -3.96 10.31
CA LEU A 9 -5.06 -4.39 9.30
C LEU A 9 -3.83 -3.48 9.28
N VAL A 10 -4.04 -2.16 9.22
CA VAL A 10 -2.97 -1.16 9.26
C VAL A 10 -2.15 -1.28 10.53
N ARG A 11 -2.80 -1.40 11.70
CA ARG A 11 -2.09 -1.55 12.98
C ARG A 11 -1.26 -2.83 13.04
N GLY A 12 -1.77 -3.95 12.53
CA GLY A 12 -1.02 -5.19 12.45
C GLY A 12 0.20 -5.06 11.54
N LEU A 13 0.02 -4.41 10.38
CA LEU A 13 1.10 -4.19 9.42
C LEU A 13 2.17 -3.24 9.97
N GLU A 14 1.78 -2.18 10.70
CA GLU A 14 2.75 -1.29 11.36
C GLU A 14 3.64 -2.04 12.35
N ASN A 15 3.06 -2.94 13.15
CA ASN A 15 3.83 -3.78 14.08
C ASN A 15 4.76 -4.74 13.33
N GLU A 16 4.29 -5.28 12.22
CA GLU A 16 5.09 -6.16 11.37
C GLU A 16 6.29 -5.43 10.75
N LEU A 17 6.10 -4.20 10.25
CA LEU A 17 7.22 -3.39 9.75
C LEU A 17 8.25 -3.07 10.84
N VAL A 18 7.81 -2.84 12.08
CA VAL A 18 8.72 -2.68 13.24
C VAL A 18 9.49 -3.97 13.50
N ARG A 19 8.83 -5.13 13.49
CA ARG A 19 9.46 -6.46 13.66
C ARG A 19 10.51 -6.73 12.58
N LEU A 20 10.25 -6.29 11.35
CA LEU A 20 11.17 -6.41 10.20
C LEU A 20 12.30 -5.37 10.20
N GLY A 21 12.38 -4.49 11.19
CA GLY A 21 13.48 -3.54 11.34
C GLY A 21 13.42 -2.33 10.40
N TYR A 22 12.22 -1.95 9.92
CA TYR A 22 12.08 -0.76 9.08
C TYR A 22 12.52 0.50 9.84
N SER A 23 13.24 1.40 9.15
CA SER A 23 13.70 2.66 9.73
C SER A 23 12.55 3.56 10.18
N LYS A 24 12.80 4.45 11.15
CA LYS A 24 11.83 5.46 11.60
C LYS A 24 11.32 6.33 10.44
N GLY A 25 12.19 6.67 9.48
CA GLY A 25 11.81 7.42 8.29
C GLY A 25 10.83 6.67 7.40
N SER A 26 11.13 5.39 7.12
CA SER A 26 10.26 4.51 6.33
C SER A 26 8.91 4.28 7.00
N LEU A 27 8.89 4.04 8.31
CA LEU A 27 7.65 3.90 9.08
C LEU A 27 6.81 5.18 9.02
N THR A 28 7.44 6.35 9.17
CA THR A 28 6.74 7.64 9.11
C THR A 28 6.09 7.86 7.74
N PHE A 29 6.80 7.49 6.66
CA PHE A 29 6.25 7.54 5.30
C PHE A 29 4.99 6.68 5.16
N TYR A 30 5.05 5.39 5.53
CA TYR A 30 3.90 4.48 5.37
C TYR A 30 2.72 4.86 6.26
N LYS A 31 2.96 5.23 7.52
CA LYS A 31 1.91 5.67 8.44
C LYS A 31 1.12 6.87 7.91
N ARG A 32 1.82 7.85 7.31
CA ARG A 32 1.16 9.00 6.68
C ARG A 32 0.25 8.56 5.54
N LYS A 33 0.72 7.65 4.70
CA LYS A 33 -0.02 7.15 3.53
C LYS A 33 -1.23 6.32 3.93
N TRP A 34 -1.09 5.43 4.90
CA TRP A 34 -2.22 4.65 5.41
C TRP A 34 -3.25 5.49 6.14
N ARG A 35 -2.85 6.57 6.81
CA ARG A 35 -3.81 7.55 7.37
C ARG A 35 -4.65 8.20 6.26
N MET A 36 -4.03 8.57 5.13
CA MET A 36 -4.77 9.09 3.97
C MET A 36 -5.73 8.04 3.41
N LEU A 37 -5.28 6.78 3.29
CA LEU A 37 -6.12 5.68 2.83
C LEU A 37 -7.32 5.42 3.76
N GLN A 38 -7.11 5.46 5.08
CA GLN A 38 -8.18 5.29 6.07
C GLN A 38 -9.23 6.39 5.98
N GLN A 39 -8.79 7.65 5.80
CA GLN A 39 -9.70 8.77 5.59
C GLN A 39 -10.48 8.61 4.27
N PHE A 40 -9.81 8.20 3.20
CA PHE A 40 -10.44 7.92 1.91
C PHE A 40 -11.47 6.78 2.00
N ALA A 41 -11.16 5.71 2.73
CA ALA A 41 -12.08 4.60 2.97
C ALA A 41 -13.33 5.06 3.74
N LYS A 42 -13.13 5.90 4.77
CA LYS A 42 -14.23 6.50 5.54
C LYS A 42 -15.17 7.33 4.67
N GLU A 43 -14.62 8.15 3.76
CA GLU A 43 -15.42 8.93 2.80
C GLU A 43 -16.28 8.06 1.88
N LYS A 44 -15.85 6.82 1.62
CA LYS A 44 -16.56 5.83 0.80
C LYS A 44 -17.43 4.84 1.59
N ASN A 45 -17.51 4.98 2.91
CA ASN A 45 -18.14 4.00 3.82
C ASN A 45 -17.56 2.57 3.71
N GLU A 46 -16.28 2.47 3.36
CA GLU A 46 -15.56 1.21 3.23
C GLU A 46 -14.85 0.86 4.55
N ILE A 47 -15.28 -0.23 5.21
CA ILE A 47 -14.77 -0.64 6.52
C ILE A 47 -13.52 -1.53 6.39
N HIS A 48 -13.43 -2.29 5.30
CA HIS A 48 -12.39 -3.29 5.07
C HIS A 48 -11.52 -2.91 3.88
N PHE A 49 -10.28 -3.37 3.88
CA PHE A 49 -9.43 -3.23 2.71
C PHE A 49 -9.90 -4.17 1.58
N THR A 50 -9.89 -3.63 0.37
CA THR A 50 -10.10 -4.34 -0.90
C THR A 50 -9.09 -3.80 -1.91
N GLU A 51 -8.74 -4.61 -2.91
CA GLU A 51 -7.85 -4.15 -3.99
C GLU A 51 -8.48 -2.99 -4.76
N SER A 52 -9.80 -3.03 -4.99
CA SER A 52 -10.53 -1.94 -5.66
C SER A 52 -10.46 -0.61 -4.89
N LEU A 53 -10.52 -0.64 -3.55
CA LEU A 53 -10.30 0.53 -2.71
C LEU A 53 -8.87 1.07 -2.86
N GLY A 54 -7.88 0.17 -2.85
CA GLY A 54 -6.47 0.51 -3.05
C GLY A 54 -6.20 1.15 -4.41
N ILE A 55 -6.74 0.57 -5.48
CA ILE A 55 -6.63 1.11 -6.84
C ILE A 55 -7.32 2.48 -6.94
N SER A 56 -8.55 2.60 -6.41
CA SER A 56 -9.27 3.88 -6.40
C SER A 56 -8.51 4.98 -5.64
N PHE A 57 -7.82 4.62 -4.56
CA PHE A 57 -6.97 5.54 -3.81
C PHE A 57 -5.76 5.96 -4.64
N LEU A 58 -5.08 5.01 -5.29
CA LEU A 58 -3.91 5.30 -6.10
C LEU A 58 -4.25 6.24 -7.26
N GLU A 59 -5.38 6.02 -7.92
CA GLU A 59 -5.82 6.90 -9.00
C GLU A 59 -6.21 8.29 -8.53
N LYS A 60 -6.99 8.40 -7.45
CA LYS A 60 -7.42 9.71 -6.95
C LYS A 60 -6.24 10.61 -6.57
N TYR A 61 -5.17 10.05 -6.02
CA TYR A 61 -4.08 10.85 -5.42
C TYR A 61 -2.77 10.85 -6.21
N TYR A 62 -2.54 9.88 -7.10
CA TYR A 62 -1.25 9.71 -7.78
C TYR A 62 -1.37 9.47 -9.29
N GLN A 63 -2.58 9.24 -9.83
CA GLN A 63 -2.84 9.06 -11.26
C GLN A 63 -1.88 8.04 -11.88
N ILE A 64 -1.80 6.84 -11.29
CA ILE A 64 -0.78 5.85 -11.66
C ILE A 64 -1.21 5.11 -12.93
N LEU A 65 -2.49 4.75 -13.04
CA LEU A 65 -3.05 4.06 -14.21
C LEU A 65 -3.10 4.97 -15.44
N GLU A 66 -3.30 6.28 -15.29
CA GLU A 66 -3.22 7.21 -16.43
C GLU A 66 -1.79 7.31 -17.01
N LYS A 67 -0.76 7.06 -16.19
CA LYS A 67 0.65 7.02 -16.61
C LYS A 67 1.06 5.70 -17.27
N ASP A 68 0.26 4.64 -17.11
CA ASP A 68 0.53 3.30 -17.62
C ASP A 68 0.29 3.16 -19.14
N SER A 69 -0.08 4.25 -19.81
CA SER A 69 -0.32 4.36 -21.25
C SER A 69 0.97 4.36 -22.12
N GLY A 70 2.08 3.81 -21.61
CA GLY A 70 3.35 3.66 -22.34
C GLY A 70 4.56 4.37 -21.72
N LYS A 71 4.44 4.96 -20.53
CA LYS A 71 5.58 5.54 -19.78
C LYS A 71 6.01 4.61 -18.65
N LYS A 72 7.32 4.44 -18.47
CA LYS A 72 7.88 3.70 -17.32
C LYS A 72 7.47 4.38 -16.01
N LEU A 73 7.07 3.58 -15.03
CA LEU A 73 6.77 4.05 -13.67
C LEU A 73 8.03 4.68 -13.06
N SER A 74 7.86 5.84 -12.43
CA SER A 74 8.97 6.43 -11.67
C SER A 74 9.19 5.65 -10.37
N GLN A 75 10.38 5.77 -9.78
CA GLN A 75 10.65 5.22 -8.45
C GLN A 75 9.66 5.73 -7.39
N LYS A 76 9.16 6.95 -7.56
CA LYS A 76 8.10 7.49 -6.70
C LYS A 76 6.81 6.71 -6.87
N ASP A 77 6.35 6.47 -8.11
CA ASP A 77 5.11 5.74 -8.38
C ASP A 77 5.20 4.29 -7.84
N VAL A 78 6.37 3.65 -7.98
CA VAL A 78 6.62 2.32 -7.39
C VAL A 78 6.46 2.33 -5.86
N GLN A 79 6.98 3.36 -5.18
CA GLN A 79 6.83 3.47 -3.73
C GLN A 79 5.37 3.73 -3.32
N GLU A 80 4.60 4.47 -4.13
CA GLU A 80 3.17 4.66 -3.87
C GLU A 80 2.37 3.36 -4.07
N LEU A 81 2.66 2.60 -5.12
CA LEU A 81 2.08 1.27 -5.32
C LEU A 81 2.38 0.33 -4.15
N ARG A 82 3.62 0.40 -3.63
CA ARG A 82 4.06 -0.42 -2.49
C ARG A 82 3.22 -0.19 -1.23
N VAL A 83 2.71 1.03 -1.01
CA VAL A 83 1.82 1.34 0.12
C VAL A 83 0.59 0.43 0.13
N ILE A 84 -0.01 0.20 -1.03
CA ILE A 84 -1.22 -0.61 -1.19
C ILE A 84 -0.86 -2.10 -1.24
N ARG A 85 0.23 -2.46 -1.94
CA ARG A 85 0.66 -3.86 -2.06
C ARG A 85 0.92 -4.50 -0.71
N MET A 86 1.59 -3.80 0.21
CA MET A 86 1.88 -4.33 1.55
C MET A 86 0.62 -4.64 2.37
N LEU A 87 -0.46 -3.87 2.18
CA LEU A 87 -1.74 -4.19 2.84
C LEU A 87 -2.35 -5.47 2.28
N GLY A 88 -2.28 -5.67 0.96
CA GLY A 88 -2.70 -6.90 0.30
C GLY A 88 -1.90 -8.11 0.77
N ASP A 89 -0.57 -8.03 0.73
CA ASP A 89 0.32 -9.10 1.18
C ASP A 89 0.06 -9.46 2.65
N PHE A 90 -0.03 -8.46 3.53
CA PHE A 90 -0.27 -8.68 4.95
C PHE A 90 -1.67 -9.23 5.24
N GLN A 91 -2.69 -8.82 4.48
CA GLN A 91 -4.05 -9.36 4.61
C GLN A 91 -4.13 -10.84 4.24
N LEU A 92 -3.36 -11.28 3.23
CA LEU A 92 -3.36 -12.66 2.75
C LEU A 92 -2.42 -13.56 3.56
N HIS A 93 -1.22 -13.07 3.89
CA HIS A 93 -0.12 -13.90 4.39
C HIS A 93 0.35 -13.54 5.80
N HIS A 94 -0.19 -12.49 6.42
CA HIS A 94 0.26 -11.99 7.73
C HIS A 94 1.76 -11.63 7.78
N THR A 95 2.35 -11.37 6.63
CA THR A 95 3.74 -10.91 6.43
C THR A 95 3.78 -10.01 5.19
N VAL A 96 4.87 -9.27 5.01
CA VAL A 96 5.11 -8.48 3.79
C VAL A 96 6.38 -8.92 3.09
N LEU A 97 6.38 -8.82 1.75
CA LEU A 97 7.59 -9.03 0.97
C LEU A 97 8.49 -7.78 1.09
N THR A 98 9.69 -7.99 1.62
CA THR A 98 10.68 -6.93 1.83
C THR A 98 11.37 -6.50 0.53
N SER A 99 11.35 -7.37 -0.49
CA SER A 99 11.84 -7.13 -1.84
C SER A 99 10.68 -6.66 -2.73
N ILE A 100 10.91 -5.62 -3.53
CA ILE A 100 9.99 -5.30 -4.64
C ILE A 100 10.02 -6.54 -5.57
N PRO A 101 8.87 -7.10 -5.99
CA PRO A 101 8.86 -8.19 -6.96
C PRO A 101 9.66 -7.79 -8.19
N ASP A 102 10.50 -8.70 -8.71
CA ASP A 102 11.37 -8.42 -9.87
C ASP A 102 10.59 -7.91 -11.10
N GLU A 103 9.30 -8.27 -11.18
CA GLU A 103 8.33 -7.81 -12.18
C GLU A 103 8.12 -6.28 -12.16
N ILE A 104 8.19 -5.62 -11.00
CA ILE A 104 8.08 -4.15 -10.89
C ILE A 104 9.46 -3.49 -11.09
N ILE A 105 10.55 -4.16 -10.70
CA ILE A 105 11.92 -3.66 -10.94
C ILE A 105 12.21 -3.58 -12.44
N THR A 106 11.77 -4.57 -13.22
CA THR A 106 11.95 -4.60 -14.68
C THR A 106 11.17 -3.50 -15.40
N MET A 107 10.08 -2.98 -14.83
CA MET A 107 9.36 -1.82 -15.37
C MET A 107 10.08 -0.47 -15.15
N THR A 108 11.14 -0.45 -14.32
CA THR A 108 11.90 0.78 -13.99
C THR A 108 13.30 0.87 -14.61
N LYS A 109 13.79 -0.20 -15.25
CA LYS A 109 15.06 -0.20 -16.01
C LYS A 109 14.79 -0.07 -17.49
#